data_AF-A0A161QWC1-F1
#
_entry.id   AF-A0A161QWC1-F1
#
_cell.length_a   1.000
_cell.length_b   1.000
_cell.length_c   1.000
_cell.angle_alpha   90.00
_cell.angle_beta   90.00
_cell.angle_gamma   90.00
#
_symmetry.space_group_name_H-M   'P 1'
#
loop_
_entity.id
_entity.type
_entity.pdbx_description
1 polymer ?
#
loop_
_entity_poly.entity_id
_entity_poly.type
_entity_poly.pdbx_seq_one_letter_code
_entity_poly.pdbx_strand_id
1 'polypeptide(L)'
;MDTPLSTAEGLLEWKEIDWILDCDNRGVVSNLPKYLPIVLAEDNKLEHIFTYDNRNIINYTTSFLKEDDANKRYEKQLIFQ
;
A
#
# COMPACT_ATOMS: atom_id res chain seq x y z
N MET A 1 0.96 -23.52 -10.36
CA MET A 1 1.38 -22.72 -11.54
C MET A 1 2.19 -21.61 -10.90
N ASP A 2 3.49 -21.83 -10.75
CA ASP A 2 4.32 -21.03 -9.83
C ASP A 2 5.34 -20.20 -10.61
N THR A 3 5.15 -20.11 -11.93
CA THR A 3 5.99 -19.29 -12.80
C THR A 3 5.49 -17.85 -12.75
N PRO A 4 6.35 -16.87 -12.40
CA PRO A 4 6.00 -15.45 -12.44
C PRO A 4 5.49 -15.03 -13.82
N LEU A 5 4.46 -14.21 -13.84
CA LEU A 5 3.90 -13.65 -15.08
C LEU A 5 4.55 -12.30 -15.39
N SER A 6 5.12 -12.15 -16.59
CA SER A 6 5.63 -10.85 -17.03
C SER A 6 4.49 -9.91 -17.44
N THR A 7 4.52 -8.69 -16.93
CA THR A 7 3.62 -7.58 -17.27
C THR A 7 4.42 -6.36 -17.74
N ALA A 8 3.74 -5.29 -18.16
CA ALA A 8 4.41 -4.04 -18.55
C ALA A 8 5.09 -3.32 -17.36
N GLU A 9 4.64 -3.58 -16.13
CA GLU A 9 5.14 -2.95 -14.90
C GLU A 9 6.20 -3.81 -14.19
N GLY A 10 6.31 -5.11 -14.54
CA GLY A 10 7.27 -6.03 -13.93
C GLY A 10 6.80 -7.48 -13.89
N LEU A 11 7.29 -8.26 -12.93
CA LEU A 11 6.85 -9.63 -12.70
C LEU A 11 5.70 -9.65 -11.68
N LEU A 12 4.61 -10.33 -12.01
CA LEU A 12 3.50 -10.66 -11.11
C LEU A 12 3.73 -12.08 -10.55
N GLU A 13 3.89 -12.18 -9.24
CA GLU A 13 4.21 -13.43 -8.54
C GLU A 13 3.50 -13.47 -7.18
N TRP A 14 3.09 -14.66 -6.75
CA TRP A 14 2.62 -14.90 -5.40
C TRP A 14 3.80 -14.99 -4.44
N LYS A 15 3.73 -14.26 -3.33
CA LYS A 15 4.72 -14.30 -2.25
C LYS A 15 4.03 -14.58 -0.92
N GLU A 16 4.74 -15.27 -0.03
CA GLU A 16 4.31 -15.46 1.35
C GLU A 16 4.26 -14.11 2.08
N ILE A 17 3.27 -13.96 2.96
CA ILE A 17 3.09 -12.72 3.75
C ILE A 17 4.32 -12.48 4.62
N ASP A 18 4.84 -13.52 5.29
CA ASP A 18 6.03 -13.40 6.15
C ASP A 18 7.26 -12.92 5.37
N TRP A 19 7.41 -13.34 4.11
CA TRP A 19 8.47 -12.85 3.24
C TRP A 19 8.30 -11.36 2.94
N ILE A 20 7.07 -10.90 2.67
CA ILE A 20 6.76 -9.48 2.40
C ILE A 20 7.01 -8.62 3.65
N LEU A 21 6.71 -9.15 4.84
CA LEU A 21 6.79 -8.41 6.11
C LEU A 21 8.18 -8.47 6.78
N ASP A 22 9.10 -9.26 6.25
CA ASP A 22 10.47 -9.35 6.74
C ASP A 22 11.17 -7.98 6.73
N CYS A 23 11.73 -7.59 7.88
CA CYS A 23 12.35 -6.28 8.06
C CYS A 23 13.64 -6.08 7.24
N ASP A 24 14.28 -7.17 6.82
CA ASP A 24 15.47 -7.18 5.98
C ASP A 24 15.11 -7.29 4.48
N ASN A 25 13.83 -7.39 4.14
CA ASN A 25 13.38 -7.45 2.75
C ASN A 25 13.54 -6.09 2.05
N ARG A 26 14.58 -5.99 1.21
CA ARG A 26 14.85 -4.82 0.37
C ARG A 26 14.15 -4.84 -1.00
N GLY A 27 13.42 -5.92 -1.31
CA GLY A 27 12.68 -6.12 -2.55
C GLY A 27 11.28 -5.51 -2.55
N VAL A 28 10.79 -5.09 -1.37
CA VAL A 28 9.49 -4.41 -1.21
C VAL A 28 9.70 -3.01 -0.63
N VAL A 29 8.75 -2.12 -0.89
CA VAL A 29 8.79 -0.74 -0.37
C VAL A 29 8.55 -0.72 1.14
N SER A 30 9.30 0.13 1.86
CA SER A 30 9.38 0.14 3.33
C SER A 30 8.09 0.54 4.06
N ASN A 31 7.08 1.05 3.34
CA ASN A 31 5.77 1.32 3.93
C ASN A 31 4.90 0.06 4.02
N LEU A 32 5.10 -0.92 3.13
CA LEU A 32 4.24 -2.09 3.00
C LEU A 32 4.17 -2.90 4.31
N PRO A 33 5.29 -3.17 5.01
CA PRO A 33 5.24 -3.85 6.30
C PRO A 33 4.49 -3.07 7.40
N LYS A 34 4.34 -1.74 7.26
CA LYS A 34 3.71 -0.89 8.28
C LYS A 34 2.18 -0.94 8.25
N TYR A 35 1.57 -1.07 7.09
CA TYR A 35 0.11 -1.01 6.95
C TYR A 35 -0.52 -2.32 6.49
N LEU A 36 0.21 -3.16 5.75
CA LEU A 36 -0.33 -4.41 5.23
C LEU A 36 -0.87 -5.35 6.33
N PRO A 37 -0.21 -5.52 7.49
CA PRO A 37 -0.75 -6.36 8.57
C PRO A 37 -2.12 -5.87 9.07
N ILE A 38 -2.31 -4.55 9.14
CA ILE A 38 -3.57 -3.94 9.60
C ILE A 38 -4.67 -4.21 8.58
N VAL A 39 -4.39 -3.97 7.29
CA VAL A 39 -5.35 -4.19 6.19
C VAL A 39 -5.76 -5.66 6.06
N LEU A 40 -4.87 -6.60 6.38
CA LEU A 40 -5.17 -8.03 6.32
C LEU A 40 -5.93 -8.54 7.56
N ALA A 41 -5.80 -7.86 8.71
CA ALA A 41 -6.36 -8.32 9.98
C ALA A 41 -7.67 -7.61 10.38
N GLU A 42 -7.90 -6.38 9.89
CA GLU A 42 -8.98 -5.51 10.34
C GLU A 42 -9.81 -4.99 9.16
N ASP A 43 -11.13 -4.92 9.34
CA ASP A 43 -12.05 -4.29 8.37
C ASP A 43 -12.16 -2.76 8.56
N ASN A 44 -11.24 -2.16 9.31
CA ASN A 44 -11.24 -0.74 9.61
C ASN A 44 -10.91 0.08 8.36
N LYS A 45 -11.79 1.02 8.02
CA LYS A 45 -11.53 1.99 6.94
C LYS A 45 -10.57 3.06 7.44
N LEU A 46 -9.26 2.83 7.24
CA LEU A 46 -8.21 3.75 7.63
C LEU A 46 -7.54 4.41 6.42
N GLU A 47 -7.25 5.70 6.53
CA GLU A 47 -6.30 6.40 5.68
C GLU A 47 -4.90 6.23 6.29
N HIS A 48 -3.96 5.70 5.51
CA HIS A 48 -2.58 5.48 5.92
C HIS A 48 -1.68 6.57 5.33
N ILE A 49 -1.21 7.50 6.16
CA ILE A 49 -0.48 8.70 5.74
C ILE A 49 1.00 8.52 6.07
N PHE A 50 1.86 8.58 5.04
CA PHE A 50 3.31 8.47 5.18
C PHE A 50 3.99 9.78 4.74
N THR A 51 4.92 10.27 5.57
CA THR A 51 5.80 11.39 5.21
C THR A 51 7.20 10.88 4.98
N TYR A 52 7.81 11.29 3.86
CA TYR A 52 9.13 10.86 3.44
C TYR A 52 10.13 12.01 3.44
N ASP A 53 11.36 11.73 3.88
CA ASP A 53 12.53 12.56 3.63
C ASP A 53 13.65 11.68 3.06
N ASN A 54 14.18 12.08 1.90
CA ASN A 54 15.21 11.35 1.17
C ASN A 54 14.98 9.82 1.10
N ARG A 55 13.76 9.41 0.71
CA ARG A 55 13.28 8.00 0.62
C ARG A 55 13.07 7.27 1.95
N ASN A 56 13.35 7.91 3.08
CA ASN A 56 13.10 7.35 4.40
C ASN A 56 11.74 7.83 4.92
N ILE A 57 10.99 6.94 5.55
CA ILE A 57 9.75 7.31 6.23
C ILE A 57 10.13 8.02 7.53
N ILE A 58 9.81 9.31 7.64
CA ILE A 58 10.01 10.09 8.87
C ILE A 58 8.76 10.17 9.74
N ASN A 59 7.58 9.92 9.16
CA ASN A 59 6.32 9.89 9.90
C ASN A 59 5.33 8.91 9.28
N TYR A 60 4.53 8.26 10.12
CA TYR A 60 3.42 7.41 9.74
C TYR A 60 2.26 7.63 10.71
N THR A 61 1.11 8.06 10.19
CA THR A 61 -0.10 8.28 10.97
C THR A 61 -1.31 7.67 10.27
N THR A 62 -2.32 7.31 11.05
CA THR A 62 -3.59 6.78 10.55
C THR A 62 -4.75 7.67 10.98
N SER A 63 -5.75 7.79 10.11
CA SER A 63 -7.02 8.44 10.43
C SER A 63 -8.18 7.57 9.93
N PHE A 64 -9.37 7.67 10.53
CA PHE A 64 -10.55 6.98 10.00
C PHE A 64 -11.04 7.66 8.72
N LEU A 65 -11.23 6.89 7.67
CA LEU A 65 -11.89 7.33 6.44
C LEU A 65 -13.37 7.55 6.73
N LYS A 66 -13.88 8.76 6.46
CA LYS A 66 -15.33 9.01 6.45
C LYS A 66 -15.90 8.49 5.14
N GLU A 67 -17.15 8.00 5.16
CA GLU A 67 -17.80 7.33 4.01
C GLU A 67 -17.75 8.15 2.70
N ASP A 68 -17.66 9.47 2.82
CA ASP A 68 -17.63 10.43 1.73
C ASP A 68 -16.25 10.60 1.06
N ASP A 69 -15.15 10.18 1.69
CA ASP A 69 -13.79 10.56 1.25
C ASP A 69 -13.18 9.59 0.23
N ALA A 70 -13.57 8.31 0.25
CA ALA A 70 -13.05 7.31 -0.67
C ALA A 70 -13.50 7.54 -2.13
N ASN A 71 -14.71 8.09 -2.32
CA ASN A 71 -15.31 8.26 -3.65
C ASN A 71 -15.06 9.65 -4.26
N LYS A 72 -14.84 10.71 -3.45
CA LYS A 72 -14.61 12.08 -3.94
C LYS A 72 -13.31 12.27 -4.72
N ARG A 73 -12.29 11.44 -4.47
CA ARG A 73 -10.98 11.53 -5.13
C ARG A 73 -11.05 11.16 -6.62
N TYR A 74 -11.95 10.26 -7.00
CA TYR A 74 -12.15 9.81 -8.38
C TYR A 74 -13.01 10.78 -9.21
N GLU A 75 -14.02 11.42 -8.61
CA GLU A 75 -14.86 12.40 -9.33
C GLU A 75 -14.06 13.62 -9.79
N LYS A 76 -13.09 14.10 -8.99
CA LYS A 76 -12.22 15.23 -9.39
C LYS A 76 -11.33 14.93 -10.60
N GLN A 77 -11.06 13.67 -10.93
CA GLN A 77 -10.21 13.31 -12.08
C GLN A 77 -11.02 13.17 -13.38
N LEU A 78 -12.31 12.82 -13.30
CA LEU A 78 -13.20 12.67 -14.46
C LEU A 78 -13.69 14.01 -15.05
N ILE A 79 -13.64 15.10 -14.27
CA ILE A 79 -14.11 16.43 -14.71
C ILE A 79 -13.02 17.20 -15.51
N PHE A 80 -11.80 16.65 -15.62
CA PHE A 80 -10.67 17.25 -16.34
C PHE A 80 -10.25 16.49 -17.62
N GLN A 81 -11.09 15.62 -18.17
CA GLN A 81 -10.83 14.90 -19.43
C GLN A 81 -11.73 15.36 -20.58
#